data_AF-A0A7N2MN02-F1
#
_entry.id   AF-A0A7N2MN02-F1
#
_cell.length_a   1.000
_cell.length_b   1.000
_cell.length_c   1.000
_cell.angle_alpha   90.00
_cell.angle_beta   90.00
_cell.angle_gamma   90.00
#
_symmetry.space_group_name_H-M   'P 1'
#
loop_
_entity.id
_entity.type
_entity.pdbx_description
1 polymer ?
#
loop_
_entity_poly.entity_id
_entity_poly.type
_entity_poly.pdbx_seq_one_letter_code
_entity_poly.pdbx_strand_id
1 'polypeptide(L)'
;MGLLKLPLVVLLCSVFSLLSFKALCDASELTVKFSETPQAFSHYNSTTFVFEVLVGGSGACTNCNITCKLDDGIASNCESRMVSYADLKDGNHTFEVCPNGSQGVGCGSYNWTVDTVPPTANITASTNFTNALIVPINISFSEPCTGGPGFVCSSVNVCNLLVHGAGKVIPNSLKILQPNLQYSVLVNLSSTAQYGRVILIMDKNFCTDSAGNKFERNKNSNFTLRFDRRTMAVNLTTHVPGRQLVLDDANGETRLVLATNNCVKLRICITFLVPVLNSSAEILKSLEPEILYSLPKRQGKLLPLNVSKDDPGHRRFEFMVDGCISGMAIVTVGIDENSITSIHGTPVSKVDPITFLFDSLRPAPMLITPRSDYLMPEISTPPSDFLGPDVNFLRTREHNIFLWIEFKEPVFNFSGSKISIKGGELVRQVISGYLCV
;
A
#
# COMPACT_ATOMS: atom_id res chain seq x y z
N MET A 1 68.37 42.45 -12.45
CA MET A 1 68.12 41.79 -11.15
C MET A 1 68.02 40.29 -11.41
N GLY A 2 68.90 39.49 -10.77
CA GLY A 2 68.90 38.01 -10.72
C GLY A 2 69.17 37.30 -12.05
N LEU A 3 70.34 36.78 -12.42
CA LEU A 3 71.30 35.89 -11.73
C LEU A 3 70.66 34.62 -11.17
N LEU A 4 70.76 33.50 -11.91
CA LEU A 4 71.03 32.19 -11.32
C LEU A 4 71.71 31.27 -12.36
N LYS A 5 72.82 30.69 -11.89
CA LYS A 5 73.83 29.91 -12.62
C LYS A 5 73.45 28.42 -12.68
N LEU A 6 73.87 27.72 -13.73
CA LEU A 6 74.14 26.28 -13.68
C LEU A 6 75.53 25.99 -14.27
N PRO A 7 76.41 25.21 -13.60
CA PRO A 7 77.74 24.91 -14.09
C PRO A 7 77.84 23.57 -14.82
N LEU A 8 78.53 23.64 -15.95
CA LEU A 8 79.55 22.74 -16.51
C LEU A 8 80.03 21.56 -15.61
N VAL A 9 79.86 20.31 -16.05
CA VAL A 9 80.90 19.26 -15.96
C VAL A 9 80.81 18.37 -17.20
N VAL A 10 81.76 18.59 -18.10
CA VAL A 10 82.06 17.80 -19.29
C VAL A 10 83.16 16.79 -18.90
N LEU A 11 82.96 15.54 -19.30
CA LEU A 11 83.98 14.57 -19.74
C LEU A 11 85.19 14.31 -18.81
N LEU A 12 85.18 13.16 -18.15
CA LEU A 12 86.41 12.38 -17.92
C LEU A 12 86.09 10.89 -18.14
N CYS A 13 86.36 10.46 -19.37
CA CYS A 13 86.52 9.07 -19.71
C CYS A 13 87.78 8.49 -19.08
N SER A 14 87.78 7.16 -19.02
CA SER A 14 88.93 6.26 -18.90
C SER A 14 89.62 6.22 -17.54
N VAL A 15 89.36 5.12 -16.83
CA VAL A 15 90.32 4.08 -16.46
C VAL A 15 89.77 3.49 -15.16
N PHE A 16 89.13 2.33 -15.23
CA PHE A 16 89.30 1.28 -14.22
C PHE A 16 88.80 -0.06 -14.77
N SER A 17 89.80 -0.87 -15.09
CA SER A 17 89.85 -2.32 -14.92
C SER A 17 88.74 -3.17 -15.51
N LEU A 18 89.11 -3.74 -16.67
CA LEU A 18 89.07 -5.19 -16.88
C LEU A 18 89.29 -5.96 -15.56
N LEU A 19 88.20 -6.31 -14.90
CA LEU A 19 88.16 -7.41 -13.92
C LEU A 19 87.03 -8.33 -14.33
N SER A 20 87.47 -9.40 -14.95
CA SER A 20 86.76 -10.62 -15.27
C SER A 20 85.85 -11.05 -14.12
N PHE A 21 84.54 -10.86 -14.28
CA PHE A 21 83.56 -11.79 -13.75
C PHE A 21 82.72 -12.28 -14.93
N LYS A 22 83.24 -13.30 -15.63
CA LYS A 22 82.36 -14.33 -16.17
C LYS A 22 81.72 -15.03 -14.96
N ALA A 23 80.72 -14.39 -14.36
CA ALA A 23 79.67 -15.14 -13.73
C ALA A 23 78.82 -15.67 -14.88
N LEU A 24 79.13 -16.90 -15.33
CA LEU A 24 78.08 -17.74 -15.88
C LEU A 24 77.10 -17.97 -14.74
N CYS A 25 76.17 -17.04 -14.53
CA CYS A 25 74.89 -17.38 -13.95
C CYS A 25 74.11 -18.06 -15.07
N ASP A 26 74.39 -19.34 -15.30
CA ASP A 26 73.42 -20.23 -15.95
C ASP A 26 72.33 -20.55 -14.91
N ALA A 27 71.61 -19.50 -14.50
CA ALA A 27 70.33 -19.65 -13.83
C ALA A 27 69.32 -19.67 -14.95
N SER A 28 69.11 -20.84 -15.54
CA SER A 28 68.02 -21.05 -16.48
C SER A 28 66.70 -20.63 -15.81
N GLU A 29 66.20 -19.45 -16.16
CA GLU A 29 64.99 -18.87 -15.57
C GLU A 29 63.79 -19.75 -15.97
N LEU A 30 63.05 -20.22 -14.97
CA LEU A 30 61.84 -21.01 -15.17
C LEU A 30 60.62 -20.10 -15.25
N THR A 31 59.76 -20.30 -16.24
CA THR A 31 58.51 -19.54 -16.42
C THR A 31 57.34 -20.47 -16.70
N VAL A 32 56.19 -20.19 -16.09
CA VAL A 32 54.93 -20.91 -16.36
C VAL A 32 54.12 -20.14 -17.38
N LYS A 33 53.64 -20.84 -18.42
CA LYS A 33 52.71 -20.31 -19.42
C LYS A 33 51.42 -21.11 -19.37
N PHE A 34 50.31 -20.45 -19.12
CA PHE A 34 48.99 -21.08 -19.21
C PHE A 34 48.51 -21.10 -20.67
N SER A 35 48.13 -22.27 -21.16
CA SER A 35 47.61 -22.51 -22.50
C SER A 35 46.08 -22.61 -22.51
N GLU A 36 45.49 -23.16 -21.45
CA GLU A 36 44.05 -23.23 -21.23
C GLU A 36 43.74 -22.75 -19.80
N THR A 37 42.83 -21.78 -19.68
CA THR A 37 42.39 -21.18 -18.42
C THR A 37 40.87 -20.93 -18.48
N PRO A 38 40.18 -20.88 -17.32
CA PRO A 38 38.80 -20.41 -17.30
C PRO A 38 38.72 -18.95 -17.75
N GLN A 39 37.50 -18.49 -18.03
CA GLN A 39 37.26 -17.06 -18.16
C GLN A 39 37.50 -16.37 -16.81
N ALA A 40 37.96 -15.12 -16.83
CA ALA A 40 38.21 -14.34 -15.61
C ALA A 40 36.97 -14.27 -14.70
N PHE A 41 35.77 -14.28 -15.27
CA PHE A 41 34.50 -14.53 -14.60
C PHE A 41 33.81 -15.69 -15.32
N SER A 42 33.46 -16.74 -14.60
CA SER A 42 32.93 -17.98 -15.18
C SER A 42 31.67 -18.45 -14.44
N HIS A 43 30.64 -18.79 -15.19
CA HIS A 43 29.43 -19.43 -14.64
C HIS A 43 29.54 -20.94 -14.44
N TYR A 44 30.70 -21.53 -14.76
CA TYR A 44 30.96 -22.93 -14.49
C TYR A 44 31.64 -23.11 -13.14
N ASN A 45 31.10 -24.02 -12.32
CA ASN A 45 31.71 -24.49 -11.07
C ASN A 45 32.84 -25.52 -11.30
N SER A 46 33.32 -25.63 -12.53
CA SER A 46 34.42 -26.51 -12.91
C SER A 46 35.32 -25.80 -13.91
N THR A 47 36.59 -26.17 -13.91
CA THR A 47 37.60 -25.58 -14.79
C THR A 47 38.73 -26.57 -15.06
N THR A 48 39.35 -26.42 -16.21
CA THR A 48 40.55 -27.15 -16.60
C THR A 48 41.67 -26.17 -16.88
N PHE A 49 42.84 -26.45 -16.32
CA PHE A 49 44.08 -25.74 -16.58
C PHE A 49 45.01 -26.62 -17.38
N VAL A 50 45.52 -26.07 -18.49
CA VAL A 50 46.63 -26.65 -19.25
C VAL A 50 47.76 -25.63 -19.25
N PHE A 51 48.97 -26.05 -18.89
CA PHE A 51 50.10 -25.14 -18.75
C PHE A 51 51.42 -25.79 -19.16
N GLU A 52 52.40 -24.96 -19.50
CA GLU A 52 53.75 -25.37 -19.86
C GLU A 52 54.77 -24.67 -18.96
N VAL A 53 55.86 -25.36 -18.63
CA VAL A 53 56.99 -24.80 -17.89
C VAL A 53 58.16 -24.65 -18.86
N LEU A 54 58.64 -23.43 -19.03
CA LEU A 54 59.72 -23.07 -19.94
C LEU A 54 61.01 -22.81 -19.17
N VAL A 55 62.14 -23.24 -19.75
CA VAL A 55 63.52 -23.09 -19.27
C VAL A 55 64.22 -22.12 -20.21
N GLY A 56 64.76 -21.02 -19.69
CA GLY A 56 65.44 -20.00 -20.50
C GLY A 56 64.53 -19.35 -21.55
N GLY A 57 63.22 -19.30 -21.28
CA GLY A 57 62.20 -18.65 -22.11
C GLY A 57 61.74 -19.39 -23.37
N SER A 58 62.31 -20.56 -23.70
CA SER A 58 61.94 -21.28 -24.95
C SER A 58 62.00 -22.81 -24.88
N GLY A 59 62.81 -23.42 -24.00
CA GLY A 59 62.88 -24.88 -23.87
C GLY A 59 61.83 -25.44 -22.92
N ALA A 60 61.04 -26.43 -23.32
CA ALA A 60 60.10 -27.06 -22.39
C ALA A 60 60.85 -27.87 -21.32
N CYS A 61 60.54 -27.66 -20.04
CA CYS A 61 61.09 -28.47 -18.96
C CYS A 61 60.39 -29.83 -18.93
N THR A 62 61.08 -30.90 -19.31
CA THR A 62 60.51 -32.26 -19.29
C THR A 62 60.62 -32.94 -17.93
N ASN A 63 61.65 -32.62 -17.13
CA ASN A 63 61.98 -33.27 -15.86
C ASN A 63 61.83 -32.35 -14.63
N CYS A 64 60.98 -31.32 -14.71
CA CYS A 64 60.68 -30.46 -13.55
C CYS A 64 59.69 -31.17 -12.62
N ASN A 65 59.94 -31.13 -11.32
CA ASN A 65 58.91 -31.47 -10.33
C ASN A 65 57.91 -30.30 -10.28
N ILE A 66 56.63 -30.53 -10.55
CA ILE A 66 55.64 -29.44 -10.64
C ILE A 66 54.57 -29.65 -9.58
N THR A 67 54.41 -28.63 -8.74
CA THR A 67 53.34 -28.59 -7.74
C THR A 67 52.29 -27.57 -8.11
N CYS A 68 51.02 -27.94 -7.99
CA CYS A 68 49.88 -27.08 -8.22
C CYS A 68 49.08 -26.91 -6.95
N LYS A 69 48.63 -25.68 -6.70
CA LYS A 69 47.83 -25.31 -5.54
C LYS A 69 46.60 -24.55 -6.03
N LEU A 70 45.44 -24.94 -5.51
CA LEU A 70 44.20 -24.18 -5.65
C LEU A 70 43.94 -23.47 -4.32
N ASP A 71 43.78 -22.16 -4.38
CA ASP A 71 43.53 -21.27 -3.25
C ASP A 71 44.52 -21.50 -2.10
N ASP A 72 44.00 -21.66 -0.88
CA ASP A 72 44.74 -22.04 0.32
C ASP A 72 44.80 -23.55 0.55
N GLY A 73 44.48 -24.34 -0.48
CA GLY A 73 44.54 -25.78 -0.45
C GLY A 73 45.96 -26.33 -0.34
N ILE A 74 46.05 -27.66 -0.23
CA ILE A 74 47.34 -28.36 -0.16
C ILE A 74 47.90 -28.48 -1.58
N ALA A 75 49.17 -28.11 -1.74
CA ALA A 75 49.86 -28.28 -3.02
C ALA A 75 49.94 -29.78 -3.37
N SER A 76 49.59 -30.11 -4.61
CA SER A 76 49.56 -31.46 -5.16
C SER A 76 50.48 -31.58 -6.37
N ASN A 77 50.94 -32.79 -6.68
CA ASN A 77 51.74 -33.03 -7.88
C ASN A 77 50.86 -32.88 -9.13
N CYS A 78 51.33 -32.11 -10.11
CA CYS A 78 50.65 -31.86 -11.38
C CYS A 78 51.59 -31.96 -12.59
N GLU A 79 52.48 -32.95 -12.58
CA GLU A 79 53.40 -33.25 -13.68
C GLU A 79 52.70 -33.57 -15.01
N SER A 80 51.41 -33.96 -14.96
CA SER A 80 50.56 -34.17 -16.15
C SER A 80 50.35 -32.90 -16.99
N ARG A 81 50.66 -31.71 -16.44
CA ARG A 81 50.49 -30.39 -17.09
C ARG A 81 49.04 -30.04 -17.46
N MET A 82 48.11 -30.89 -17.04
CA MET A 82 46.67 -30.73 -17.20
C MET A 82 46.00 -31.11 -15.87
N VAL A 83 45.27 -30.17 -15.29
CA VAL A 83 44.58 -30.33 -13.99
C VAL A 83 43.16 -29.83 -14.14
N SER A 84 42.20 -30.58 -13.60
CA SER A 84 40.80 -30.17 -13.58
C SER A 84 40.27 -30.10 -12.16
N TYR A 85 39.49 -29.07 -11.88
CA TYR A 85 38.79 -28.86 -10.62
C TYR A 85 37.29 -28.82 -10.88
N ALA A 86 36.52 -29.41 -9.97
CA ALA A 86 35.07 -29.45 -9.99
C ALA A 86 34.52 -29.06 -8.62
N ASP A 87 33.22 -28.80 -8.55
CA ASP A 87 32.52 -28.38 -7.33
C ASP A 87 33.14 -27.15 -6.66
N LEU A 88 33.66 -26.23 -7.48
CA LEU A 88 34.13 -24.93 -7.03
C LEU A 88 32.94 -24.12 -6.49
N LYS A 89 33.18 -23.39 -5.40
CA LYS A 89 32.18 -22.50 -4.80
C LYS A 89 32.18 -21.16 -5.52
N ASP A 90 31.09 -20.41 -5.42
CA ASP A 90 31.11 -19.03 -5.92
C ASP A 90 32.12 -18.19 -5.12
N GLY A 91 32.83 -17.31 -5.83
CA GLY A 91 33.85 -16.44 -5.26
C GLY A 91 35.14 -16.42 -6.06
N ASN A 92 36.14 -15.75 -5.50
CA ASN A 92 37.46 -15.64 -6.13
C ASN A 92 38.28 -16.88 -5.85
N HIS A 93 38.93 -17.37 -6.90
CA HIS A 93 39.83 -18.49 -6.87
C HIS A 93 41.19 -18.11 -7.44
N THR A 94 42.24 -18.77 -6.95
CA THR A 94 43.62 -18.60 -7.38
C THR A 94 44.23 -19.96 -7.64
N PHE A 95 44.76 -20.16 -8.84
CA PHE A 95 45.51 -21.35 -9.21
C PHE A 95 46.98 -20.98 -9.33
N GLU A 96 47.83 -21.65 -8.56
CA GLU A 96 49.26 -21.44 -8.51
C GLU A 96 49.99 -22.70 -8.99
N VAL A 97 50.93 -22.53 -9.91
CA VAL A 97 51.80 -23.58 -10.43
C VAL A 97 53.24 -23.21 -10.09
N CYS A 98 53.92 -24.04 -9.33
CA CYS A 98 55.32 -23.82 -8.94
C CYS A 98 56.21 -24.97 -9.42
N PRO A 99 57.21 -24.69 -10.28
CA PRO A 99 58.25 -25.65 -10.61
C PRO A 99 59.24 -25.79 -9.44
N ASN A 100 59.70 -27.01 -9.18
CA ASN A 100 60.61 -27.43 -8.10
C ASN A 100 60.08 -27.24 -6.66
N GLY A 101 58.76 -27.13 -6.49
CA GLY A 101 58.09 -27.34 -5.19
C GLY A 101 58.35 -26.30 -4.09
N SER A 102 58.96 -25.14 -4.39
CA SER A 102 59.13 -24.05 -3.41
C SER A 102 58.61 -22.71 -3.95
N GLN A 103 57.87 -21.98 -3.10
CA GLN A 103 57.35 -20.63 -3.40
C GLN A 103 58.52 -19.67 -3.60
N GLY A 104 58.65 -19.11 -4.81
CA GLY A 104 59.65 -18.06 -5.02
C GLY A 104 59.85 -17.67 -6.47
N VAL A 105 60.57 -18.48 -7.23
CA VAL A 105 61.10 -18.07 -8.55
C VAL A 105 60.52 -18.96 -9.64
N GLY A 106 59.75 -18.35 -10.54
CA GLY A 106 59.17 -19.03 -11.70
C GLY A 106 57.79 -19.66 -11.48
N CYS A 107 57.14 -19.42 -10.35
CA CYS A 107 55.73 -19.80 -10.17
C CYS A 107 54.83 -18.92 -11.04
N GLY A 108 53.81 -19.53 -11.66
CA GLY A 108 52.73 -18.82 -12.33
C GLY A 108 51.46 -18.87 -11.50
N SER A 109 50.75 -17.75 -11.41
CA SER A 109 49.43 -17.69 -10.77
C SER A 109 48.37 -17.19 -11.75
N TYR A 110 47.15 -17.71 -11.60
CA TYR A 110 45.98 -17.31 -12.36
C TYR A 110 44.79 -17.11 -11.42
N ASN A 111 44.19 -15.93 -11.48
CA ASN A 111 43.03 -15.58 -10.65
C ASN A 111 41.77 -15.52 -11.51
N TRP A 112 40.67 -16.07 -11.01
CA TRP A 112 39.35 -15.95 -11.62
C TRP A 112 38.26 -15.94 -10.57
N THR A 113 37.05 -15.61 -10.98
CA THR A 113 35.85 -15.66 -10.14
C THR A 113 34.89 -16.69 -10.70
N VAL A 114 34.43 -17.61 -9.86
CA VAL A 114 33.28 -18.47 -10.15
C VAL A 114 32.04 -17.75 -9.67
N ASP A 115 31.04 -17.66 -10.53
CA ASP A 115 29.73 -17.10 -10.19
C ASP A 115 28.64 -17.87 -10.93
N THR A 116 27.97 -18.77 -10.22
CA THR A 116 26.90 -19.61 -10.76
C THR A 116 25.51 -19.00 -10.60
N VAL A 117 25.40 -17.80 -10.00
CA VAL A 117 24.12 -17.18 -9.66
C VAL A 117 23.64 -16.29 -10.81
N PRO A 118 22.45 -16.51 -11.35
CA PRO A 118 21.93 -15.65 -12.41
C PRO A 118 21.45 -14.28 -11.91
N PRO A 119 21.54 -13.23 -12.75
CA PRO A 119 20.95 -11.94 -12.42
C PRO A 119 19.44 -12.05 -12.33
N THR A 120 18.87 -11.49 -11.26
CA THR A 120 17.43 -11.41 -11.03
C THR A 120 16.98 -9.95 -10.93
N ALA A 121 15.68 -9.67 -11.00
CA ALA A 121 15.15 -8.32 -10.91
C ALA A 121 14.02 -8.19 -9.90
N ASN A 122 13.92 -7.01 -9.30
CA ASN A 122 12.85 -6.57 -8.43
C ASN A 122 12.10 -5.41 -9.08
N ILE A 123 10.79 -5.56 -9.24
CA ILE A 123 9.90 -4.51 -9.74
C ILE A 123 9.18 -3.88 -8.55
N THR A 124 9.27 -2.56 -8.43
CA THR A 124 8.64 -1.82 -7.33
C THR A 124 7.93 -0.57 -7.83
N ALA A 125 6.94 -0.13 -7.06
CA ALA A 125 6.27 1.16 -7.21
C ALA A 125 6.08 1.75 -5.81
N SER A 126 5.69 3.04 -5.72
CA SER A 126 5.40 3.68 -4.44
C SER A 126 4.25 3.00 -3.69
N THR A 127 3.25 2.49 -4.42
CA THR A 127 2.08 1.82 -3.87
C THR A 127 1.62 0.67 -4.75
N ASN A 128 0.94 -0.32 -4.16
CA ASN A 128 0.28 -1.41 -4.90
C ASN A 128 -1.13 -1.00 -5.39
N PHE A 129 -1.62 0.15 -4.94
CA PHE A 129 -2.97 0.67 -5.18
C PHE A 129 -2.88 2.13 -5.61
N THR A 130 -3.58 2.51 -6.68
CA THR A 130 -3.52 3.88 -7.21
C THR A 130 -4.82 4.30 -7.89
N ASN A 131 -5.04 5.60 -8.04
CA ASN A 131 -6.05 6.18 -8.91
C ASN A 131 -5.44 6.99 -10.07
N ALA A 132 -4.11 7.11 -10.11
CA ALA A 132 -3.40 7.87 -11.12
C ALA A 132 -3.54 7.25 -12.52
N LEU A 133 -3.35 8.06 -13.55
CA LEU A 133 -3.21 7.60 -14.94
C LEU A 133 -1.82 7.08 -15.25
N ILE A 134 -0.80 7.68 -14.64
CA ILE A 134 0.59 7.38 -14.92
C ILE A 134 1.26 7.00 -13.61
N VAL A 135 1.97 5.87 -13.61
CA VAL A 135 2.63 5.33 -12.42
C VAL A 135 4.11 5.10 -12.72
N PRO A 136 5.03 5.63 -11.89
CA PRO A 136 6.44 5.32 -12.01
C PRO A 136 6.73 3.92 -11.45
N ILE A 137 7.42 3.12 -12.25
CA ILE A 137 7.86 1.77 -11.91
C ILE A 137 9.38 1.76 -11.87
N ASN A 138 9.93 1.29 -10.75
CA ASN A 138 11.35 1.13 -10.57
C ASN A 138 11.73 -0.34 -10.74
N ILE A 139 12.80 -0.59 -11.47
CA ILE A 139 13.37 -1.91 -11.71
C ILE A 139 14.80 -1.90 -11.17
N SER A 140 15.12 -2.85 -10.31
CA SER A 140 16.48 -3.05 -9.81
C SER A 140 16.93 -4.49 -10.01
N PHE A 141 18.13 -4.69 -10.55
CA PHE A 141 18.74 -6.00 -10.71
C PHE A 141 19.55 -6.38 -9.46
N SER A 142 19.69 -7.68 -9.17
CA SER A 142 20.54 -8.18 -8.07
C SER A 142 22.02 -7.90 -8.31
N GLU A 143 22.40 -7.80 -9.58
CA GLU A 143 23.76 -7.55 -10.05
C GLU A 143 23.72 -6.91 -11.45
N PRO A 144 24.84 -6.38 -11.96
CA PRO A 144 24.88 -5.71 -13.25
C PRO A 144 24.58 -6.67 -14.42
N CYS A 145 23.52 -6.38 -15.18
CA CYS A 145 23.25 -7.10 -16.43
C CYS A 145 24.00 -6.45 -17.59
N THR A 146 25.25 -6.86 -17.79
CA THR A 146 26.23 -6.25 -18.71
C THR A 146 26.22 -6.87 -20.11
N GLY A 147 25.81 -8.13 -20.25
CA GLY A 147 25.82 -8.84 -21.52
C GLY A 147 24.52 -8.72 -22.31
N GLY A 148 24.65 -8.68 -23.64
CA GLY A 148 23.54 -8.48 -24.57
C GLY A 148 23.11 -7.00 -24.70
N PRO A 149 21.85 -6.72 -25.09
CA PRO A 149 21.34 -5.36 -25.18
C PRO A 149 21.03 -4.72 -23.80
N GLY A 150 21.13 -5.48 -22.70
CA GLY A 150 20.74 -5.03 -21.36
C GLY A 150 19.23 -4.84 -21.23
N PHE A 151 18.80 -4.11 -20.20
CA PHE A 151 17.39 -3.71 -20.07
C PHE A 151 17.06 -2.60 -21.07
N VAL A 152 16.16 -2.91 -22.01
CA VAL A 152 15.71 -2.01 -23.07
C VAL A 152 14.21 -1.81 -22.97
N CYS A 153 13.79 -0.57 -23.22
CA CYS A 153 12.39 -0.20 -23.42
C CYS A 153 12.27 0.89 -24.48
N SER A 154 12.40 0.50 -25.75
CA SER A 154 12.42 1.44 -26.90
C SER A 154 11.05 1.63 -27.52
N SER A 155 10.17 0.62 -27.44
CA SER A 155 8.78 0.71 -27.86
C SER A 155 7.89 -0.16 -26.96
N VAL A 156 6.56 -0.05 -27.10
CA VAL A 156 5.63 -0.90 -26.33
C VAL A 156 5.83 -2.39 -26.63
N ASN A 157 6.27 -2.73 -27.85
CA ASN A 157 6.52 -4.11 -28.27
C ASN A 157 7.97 -4.55 -28.02
N VAL A 158 8.88 -3.60 -27.85
CA VAL A 158 10.32 -3.83 -27.62
C VAL A 158 10.67 -3.23 -26.27
N CYS A 159 10.13 -3.88 -25.23
CA CYS A 159 10.40 -3.54 -23.85
C CYS A 159 10.52 -4.81 -23.03
N ASN A 160 11.58 -4.91 -22.23
CA ASN A 160 11.75 -6.05 -21.33
C ASN A 160 10.83 -5.96 -20.10
N LEU A 161 10.09 -4.87 -19.90
CA LEU A 161 9.00 -4.81 -18.94
C LEU A 161 7.68 -5.11 -19.65
N LEU A 162 7.16 -6.32 -19.45
CA LEU A 162 5.88 -6.75 -19.99
C LEU A 162 4.75 -6.25 -19.11
N VAL A 163 3.74 -5.62 -19.74
CA VAL A 163 2.58 -5.07 -19.06
C VAL A 163 1.33 -5.83 -19.49
N HIS A 164 0.73 -6.57 -18.56
CA HIS A 164 -0.52 -7.30 -18.80
C HIS A 164 -1.70 -6.59 -18.13
N GLY A 165 -2.82 -6.50 -18.85
CA GLY A 165 -4.05 -5.86 -18.40
C GLY A 165 -4.26 -4.48 -19.01
N ALA A 166 -5.01 -3.63 -18.32
CA ALA A 166 -5.41 -2.30 -18.81
C ALA A 166 -4.32 -1.23 -18.59
N GLY A 167 -3.11 -1.47 -19.08
CA GLY A 167 -1.99 -0.54 -19.02
C GLY A 167 -0.96 -0.81 -20.10
N LYS A 168 -0.11 0.19 -20.39
CA LYS A 168 0.98 0.11 -21.35
C LYS A 168 2.19 0.88 -20.82
N VAL A 169 3.39 0.39 -21.08
CA VAL A 169 4.62 1.13 -20.78
C VAL A 169 4.71 2.39 -21.65
N ILE A 170 5.35 3.45 -21.14
CA ILE A 170 5.71 4.65 -21.89
C ILE A 170 7.22 4.57 -22.21
N PRO A 171 7.62 4.11 -23.41
CA PRO A 171 9.03 3.80 -23.69
C PRO A 171 9.97 5.01 -23.54
N ASN A 172 9.54 6.18 -24.06
CA ASN A 172 10.31 7.43 -24.00
C ASN A 172 10.51 7.99 -22.58
N SER A 173 9.93 7.36 -21.56
CA SER A 173 10.08 7.76 -20.16
C SER A 173 11.17 7.00 -19.40
N LEU A 174 11.84 6.05 -20.06
CA LEU A 174 12.91 5.26 -19.47
C LEU A 174 14.04 6.17 -18.95
N LYS A 175 14.32 6.04 -17.66
CA LYS A 175 15.44 6.69 -16.98
C LYS A 175 16.40 5.62 -16.46
N ILE A 176 17.68 5.79 -16.79
CA ILE A 176 18.76 4.98 -16.23
C ILE A 176 19.20 5.67 -14.95
N LEU A 177 18.95 5.03 -13.80
CA LEU A 177 19.36 5.55 -12.49
C LEU A 177 20.79 5.12 -12.18
N GLN A 178 21.07 3.84 -12.42
CA GLN A 178 22.40 3.25 -12.35
C GLN A 178 22.57 2.31 -13.55
N PRO A 179 23.58 2.52 -14.41
CA PRO A 179 23.80 1.66 -15.58
C PRO A 179 23.84 0.18 -15.19
N ASN A 180 23.11 -0.64 -15.95
CA ASN A 180 23.04 -2.10 -15.81
C ASN A 180 22.42 -2.61 -14.50
N LEU A 181 22.00 -1.73 -13.58
CA LEU A 181 21.52 -2.11 -12.25
C LEU A 181 20.14 -1.54 -11.91
N GLN A 182 19.88 -0.26 -12.20
CA GLN A 182 18.65 0.40 -11.76
C GLN A 182 18.05 1.30 -12.83
N TYR A 183 16.75 1.13 -13.04
CA TYR A 183 15.97 1.81 -14.06
C TYR A 183 14.65 2.30 -13.49
N SER A 184 14.09 3.35 -14.08
CA SER A 184 12.73 3.81 -13.82
C SER A 184 12.00 4.02 -15.14
N VAL A 185 10.77 3.55 -15.24
CA VAL A 185 9.93 3.71 -16.43
C VAL A 185 8.49 3.99 -16.01
N LEU A 186 7.80 4.84 -16.76
CA LEU A 186 6.40 5.15 -16.50
C LEU A 186 5.49 4.12 -17.19
N VAL A 187 4.44 3.72 -16.51
CA VAL A 187 3.35 2.91 -17.05
C VAL A 187 2.08 3.76 -17.11
N ASN A 188 1.49 3.86 -18.30
CA ASN A 188 0.22 4.50 -18.54
C ASN A 188 -0.92 3.49 -18.34
N LEU A 189 -1.80 3.76 -17.40
CA LEU A 189 -3.01 3.00 -17.15
C LEU A 189 -4.14 3.49 -18.06
N SER A 190 -5.03 2.59 -18.47
CA SER A 190 -6.15 2.94 -19.33
C SER A 190 -7.00 4.07 -18.72
N SER A 191 -7.36 5.06 -19.54
CA SER A 191 -8.31 6.11 -19.19
C SER A 191 -9.77 5.67 -19.30
N THR A 192 -10.05 4.60 -20.06
CA THR A 192 -11.41 4.09 -20.27
C THR A 192 -11.82 3.09 -19.18
N ALA A 193 -10.87 2.33 -18.65
CA ALA A 193 -11.11 1.45 -17.51
C ALA A 193 -11.21 2.28 -16.22
N GLN A 194 -12.33 2.16 -15.51
CA GLN A 194 -12.52 2.83 -14.23
C GLN A 194 -11.82 2.10 -13.08
N TYR A 195 -11.61 0.79 -13.19
CA TYR A 195 -10.89 -0.01 -12.22
C TYR A 195 -10.28 -1.24 -12.88
N GLY A 196 -9.26 -1.83 -12.26
CA GLY A 196 -8.64 -3.04 -12.78
C GLY A 196 -7.35 -3.43 -12.09
N ARG A 197 -6.70 -4.43 -12.66
CA ARG A 197 -5.40 -4.93 -12.25
C ARG A 197 -4.46 -4.93 -13.44
N VAL A 198 -3.25 -4.44 -13.22
CA VAL A 198 -2.13 -4.50 -14.16
C VAL A 198 -1.03 -5.35 -13.53
N ILE A 199 -0.52 -6.31 -14.29
CA ILE A 199 0.56 -7.18 -13.86
C ILE A 199 1.79 -6.84 -14.69
N LEU A 200 2.84 -6.43 -14.02
CA LEU A 200 4.14 -6.10 -14.58
C LEU A 200 5.06 -7.30 -14.39
N ILE A 201 5.72 -7.74 -15.46
CA ILE A 201 6.60 -8.91 -15.43
C ILE A 201 7.84 -8.60 -16.26
N MET A 202 9.03 -8.86 -15.72
CA MET A 202 10.26 -8.77 -16.51
C MET A 202 10.27 -9.81 -17.61
N ASP A 203 10.84 -9.55 -18.78
CA ASP A 203 11.00 -10.55 -19.84
C ASP A 203 12.03 -11.63 -19.43
N LYS A 204 12.20 -12.70 -20.22
CA LYS A 204 13.19 -13.75 -19.96
C LYS A 204 14.40 -13.59 -20.86
N ASN A 205 15.58 -14.01 -20.39
CA ASN A 205 16.78 -14.22 -21.22
C ASN A 205 17.23 -13.00 -22.06
N PHE A 206 16.94 -11.78 -21.61
CA PHE A 206 17.27 -10.57 -22.38
C PHE A 206 18.66 -10.00 -22.10
N CYS A 207 19.32 -10.46 -21.03
CA CYS A 207 20.66 -10.05 -20.67
C CYS A 207 21.40 -11.16 -19.90
N THR A 208 22.72 -11.01 -19.79
CA THR A 208 23.58 -11.83 -18.95
C THR A 208 24.38 -10.96 -17.99
N ASP A 209 24.87 -11.54 -16.90
CA ASP A 209 25.88 -10.92 -16.05
C ASP A 209 27.28 -10.99 -16.71
N SER A 210 28.30 -10.68 -15.92
CA SER A 210 29.71 -10.72 -16.35
C SER A 210 30.31 -12.13 -16.43
N ALA A 211 29.72 -13.11 -15.74
CA ALA A 211 30.11 -14.52 -15.75
C ALA A 211 29.43 -15.33 -16.86
N GLY A 212 28.40 -14.74 -17.50
CA GLY A 212 27.62 -15.32 -18.57
C GLY A 212 26.30 -15.97 -18.12
N ASN A 213 25.89 -15.85 -16.86
CA ASN A 213 24.58 -16.36 -16.44
C ASN A 213 23.47 -15.55 -17.09
N LYS A 214 22.44 -16.23 -17.58
CA LYS A 214 21.28 -15.60 -18.22
C LYS A 214 20.27 -15.16 -17.18
N PHE A 215 19.72 -13.96 -17.35
CA PHE A 215 18.69 -13.42 -16.47
C PHE A 215 17.57 -14.42 -16.16
N GLU A 216 17.30 -14.60 -14.86
CA GLU A 216 16.25 -15.47 -14.35
C GLU A 216 15.21 -14.69 -13.54
N ARG A 217 13.93 -15.01 -13.75
CA ARG A 217 12.84 -14.41 -13.00
C ARG A 217 12.75 -15.03 -11.61
N ASN A 218 12.67 -14.19 -10.60
CA ASN A 218 12.32 -14.60 -9.24
C ASN A 218 10.90 -14.11 -8.86
N LYS A 219 10.51 -14.32 -7.59
CA LYS A 219 9.22 -13.85 -7.06
C LYS A 219 9.03 -12.33 -7.15
N ASN A 220 10.12 -11.55 -7.14
CA ASN A 220 10.11 -10.10 -7.16
C ASN A 220 10.18 -9.53 -8.60
N SER A 221 10.42 -10.39 -9.60
CA SER A 221 10.38 -10.02 -11.03
C SER A 221 8.96 -9.89 -11.57
N ASN A 222 7.94 -9.98 -10.69
CA ASN A 222 6.56 -9.67 -10.96
C ASN A 222 6.05 -8.63 -9.96
N PHE A 223 5.19 -7.73 -10.42
CA PHE A 223 4.52 -6.75 -9.57
C PHE A 223 3.07 -6.61 -10.01
N THR A 224 2.16 -6.56 -9.03
CA THR A 224 0.74 -6.39 -9.28
C THR A 224 0.28 -5.02 -8.80
N LEU A 225 -0.15 -4.20 -9.74
CA LEU A 225 -0.74 -2.89 -9.49
C LEU A 225 -2.27 -2.96 -9.64
N ARG A 226 -3.00 -2.42 -8.67
CA ARG A 226 -4.46 -2.29 -8.74
C ARG A 226 -4.83 -0.83 -8.84
N PHE A 227 -5.73 -0.49 -9.77
CA PHE A 227 -6.22 0.87 -9.89
C PHE A 227 -7.74 0.94 -9.78
N ASP A 228 -8.23 2.01 -9.17
CA ASP A 228 -9.66 2.30 -9.04
C ASP A 228 -9.88 3.82 -9.03
N ARG A 229 -10.66 4.30 -9.99
CA ARG A 229 -11.06 5.70 -10.18
C ARG A 229 -12.56 5.89 -10.06
N ARG A 230 -13.30 4.85 -9.69
CA ARG A 230 -14.73 4.98 -9.43
C ARG A 230 -14.94 5.97 -8.29
N THR A 231 -16.02 6.73 -8.38
CA THR A 231 -16.48 7.55 -7.27
C THR A 231 -16.66 6.68 -6.04
N MET A 232 -16.02 7.07 -4.95
CA MET A 232 -16.03 6.28 -3.73
C MET A 232 -17.36 6.50 -3.00
N ALA A 233 -18.33 5.63 -3.25
CA ALA A 233 -19.58 5.63 -2.50
C ALA A 233 -19.36 5.14 -1.07
N VAL A 234 -20.04 5.79 -0.14
CA VAL A 234 -20.04 5.46 1.28
C VAL A 234 -21.47 5.22 1.70
N ASN A 235 -21.68 4.12 2.40
CA ASN A 235 -22.99 3.80 2.95
C ASN A 235 -23.00 4.16 4.44
N LEU A 236 -23.77 5.19 4.78
CA LEU A 236 -23.99 5.64 6.14
C LEU A 236 -25.31 5.05 6.64
N THR A 237 -25.25 4.22 7.68
CA THR A 237 -26.39 3.45 8.18
C THR A 237 -26.50 3.57 9.70
N THR A 238 -27.66 3.23 10.25
CA THR A 238 -27.90 3.22 11.70
C THR A 238 -28.73 2.01 12.13
N HIS A 239 -28.62 1.63 13.40
CA HIS A 239 -29.46 0.62 14.04
C HIS A 239 -30.81 1.16 14.54
N VAL A 240 -31.06 2.47 14.39
CA VAL A 240 -32.35 3.09 14.71
C VAL A 240 -33.43 2.61 13.72
N PRO A 241 -34.59 2.12 14.20
CA PRO A 241 -35.65 1.66 13.33
C PRO A 241 -36.31 2.83 12.60
N GLY A 242 -36.64 2.62 11.32
CA GLY A 242 -37.39 3.56 10.50
C GLY A 242 -38.88 3.26 10.48
N ARG A 243 -39.69 4.32 10.43
CA ARG A 243 -41.12 4.27 10.15
C ARG A 243 -41.44 5.18 8.98
N GLN A 244 -42.22 4.68 8.03
CA GLN A 244 -42.76 5.50 6.95
C GLN A 244 -44.01 6.23 7.46
N LEU A 245 -44.02 7.54 7.34
CA LEU A 245 -45.15 8.40 7.70
C LEU A 245 -45.73 8.98 6.42
N VAL A 246 -47.05 8.85 6.25
CA VAL A 246 -47.77 9.43 5.09
C VAL A 246 -48.01 10.90 5.38
N LEU A 247 -47.59 11.77 4.45
CA LEU A 247 -47.83 13.20 4.51
C LEU A 247 -49.24 13.52 4.03
N ASP A 248 -49.81 14.60 4.57
CA ASP A 248 -51.12 15.13 4.19
C ASP A 248 -51.00 16.09 3.00
N ASP A 249 -50.24 15.70 1.98
CA ASP A 249 -50.13 16.42 0.72
C ASP A 249 -51.07 15.81 -0.33
N ALA A 250 -51.40 16.56 -1.38
CA ALA A 250 -52.33 16.13 -2.43
C ALA A 250 -51.87 14.84 -3.16
N ASN A 251 -50.59 14.47 -3.02
CA ASN A 251 -49.96 13.32 -3.69
C ASN A 251 -49.76 12.11 -2.76
N GLY A 252 -49.95 12.24 -1.44
CA GLY A 252 -49.78 11.17 -0.47
C GLY A 252 -48.32 10.70 -0.30
N GLU A 253 -47.35 11.60 -0.39
CA GLU A 253 -45.93 11.26 -0.27
C GLU A 253 -45.61 10.64 1.10
N THR A 254 -44.69 9.67 1.11
CA THR A 254 -44.23 9.01 2.35
C THR A 254 -42.86 9.52 2.75
N ARG A 255 -42.68 9.90 4.02
CA ARG A 255 -41.38 10.29 4.60
C ARG A 255 -40.88 9.24 5.58
N LEU A 256 -39.63 8.81 5.43
CA LEU A 256 -38.98 7.92 6.38
C LEU A 256 -38.51 8.71 7.60
N VAL A 257 -38.96 8.31 8.79
CA VAL A 257 -38.53 8.88 10.06
C VAL A 257 -37.82 7.81 10.89
N LEU A 258 -36.60 8.10 11.30
CA LEU A 258 -35.78 7.25 12.16
C LEU A 258 -35.96 7.73 13.61
N ALA A 259 -36.50 6.88 14.48
CA ALA A 259 -36.69 7.21 15.88
C ALA A 259 -36.49 6.01 16.82
N THR A 260 -35.86 6.23 17.97
CA THR A 260 -35.67 5.20 19.01
C THR A 260 -35.70 5.81 20.40
N ASN A 261 -36.08 5.00 21.37
CA ASN A 261 -35.90 5.27 22.80
C ASN A 261 -34.85 4.35 23.43
N ASN A 262 -34.23 3.49 22.63
CA ASN A 262 -33.23 2.54 23.07
C ASN A 262 -31.83 3.09 22.78
N CYS A 263 -31.13 3.45 23.84
CA CYS A 263 -29.74 3.94 23.81
C CYS A 263 -28.77 3.02 23.08
N VAL A 264 -28.93 1.71 23.21
CA VAL A 264 -28.04 0.72 22.60
C VAL A 264 -28.13 0.75 21.07
N LYS A 265 -29.24 1.27 20.52
CA LYS A 265 -29.47 1.41 19.08
C LYS A 265 -28.91 2.71 18.49
N LEU A 266 -28.38 3.63 19.31
CA LEU A 266 -27.77 4.90 18.85
C LEU A 266 -26.38 4.66 18.28
N ARG A 267 -26.34 3.86 17.21
CA ARG A 267 -25.12 3.43 16.54
C ARG A 267 -25.17 3.82 15.07
N ILE A 268 -24.02 4.21 14.58
CA ILE A 268 -23.81 4.66 13.21
C ILE A 268 -22.76 3.73 12.60
N CYS A 269 -23.11 3.08 11.50
CA CYS A 269 -22.23 2.20 10.77
C CYS A 269 -21.88 2.84 9.43
N ILE A 270 -20.58 2.99 9.19
CA ILE A 270 -20.03 3.53 7.95
C ILE A 270 -19.39 2.38 7.19
N THR A 271 -19.86 2.13 5.97
CA THR A 271 -19.30 1.09 5.09
C THR A 271 -18.78 1.69 3.80
N PHE A 272 -17.51 1.44 3.52
CA PHE A 272 -16.82 1.84 2.29
C PHE A 272 -16.81 0.69 1.28
N LEU A 273 -16.91 1.01 -0.02
CA LEU A 273 -16.82 0.02 -1.10
C LEU A 273 -15.45 -0.67 -1.16
N VAL A 274 -14.39 0.10 -0.89
CA VAL A 274 -13.00 -0.33 -0.85
C VAL A 274 -12.37 0.08 0.48
N PRO A 275 -11.29 -0.59 0.92
CA PRO A 275 -10.53 -0.17 2.09
C PRO A 275 -10.10 1.31 2.04
N VAL A 276 -10.01 1.95 3.20
CA VAL A 276 -9.52 3.35 3.36
C VAL A 276 -8.14 3.41 4.00
N LEU A 277 -7.41 4.49 3.72
CA LEU A 277 -6.11 4.77 4.35
C LEU A 277 -6.26 5.33 5.77
N ASN A 278 -7.41 5.92 6.07
CA ASN A 278 -7.62 6.61 7.32
C ASN A 278 -7.83 5.64 8.50
N SER A 279 -7.26 6.01 9.65
CA SER A 279 -7.57 5.36 10.92
C SER A 279 -9.01 5.69 11.37
N SER A 280 -9.57 4.91 12.28
CA SER A 280 -10.90 5.24 12.83
C SER A 280 -10.94 6.59 13.56
N ALA A 281 -9.81 7.02 14.14
CA ALA A 281 -9.70 8.29 14.86
C ALA A 281 -9.69 9.47 13.90
N GLU A 282 -9.06 9.32 12.73
CA GLU A 282 -9.16 10.27 11.63
C GLU A 282 -10.59 10.31 11.07
N ILE A 283 -11.20 9.16 10.80
CA ILE A 283 -12.58 9.09 10.33
C ILE A 283 -13.52 9.77 11.33
N LEU A 284 -13.33 9.58 12.64
CA LEU A 284 -14.13 10.26 13.66
C LEU A 284 -14.00 11.78 13.61
N LYS A 285 -12.80 12.31 13.30
CA LYS A 285 -12.59 13.77 13.13
C LYS A 285 -13.23 14.29 11.84
N SER A 286 -13.34 13.44 10.83
CA SER A 286 -14.00 13.72 9.55
C SER A 286 -15.53 13.67 9.62
N LEU A 287 -16.11 13.21 10.74
CA LEU A 287 -17.55 13.27 10.95
C LEU A 287 -17.95 14.66 11.45
N GLU A 288 -19.06 15.17 10.95
CA GLU A 288 -19.72 16.39 11.42
C GLU A 288 -20.96 16.01 12.22
N PRO A 289 -20.85 15.59 13.50
CA PRO A 289 -22.00 15.28 14.32
C PRO A 289 -22.64 16.57 14.85
N GLU A 290 -23.87 16.81 14.45
CA GLU A 290 -24.75 17.79 15.08
C GLU A 290 -25.73 17.05 15.99
N ILE A 291 -25.50 17.12 17.30
CA ILE A 291 -26.36 16.49 18.31
C ILE A 291 -27.03 17.59 19.14
N LEU A 292 -28.33 17.77 18.92
CA LEU A 292 -29.14 18.79 19.57
C LEU A 292 -30.00 18.16 20.67
N TYR A 293 -29.59 18.31 21.92
CA TYR A 293 -30.39 17.90 23.10
C TYR A 293 -31.38 19.00 23.50
N SER A 294 -32.54 18.61 24.02
CA SER A 294 -33.56 19.55 24.50
C SER A 294 -33.11 20.33 25.75
N LEU A 295 -32.33 19.74 26.67
CA LEU A 295 -31.88 20.39 27.91
C LEU A 295 -30.58 19.74 28.48
N PRO A 296 -29.57 20.51 28.95
CA PRO A 296 -29.07 21.78 28.43
C PRO A 296 -28.26 21.53 27.14
N LYS A 297 -28.08 22.55 26.29
CA LYS A 297 -27.30 22.54 25.03
C LYS A 297 -25.86 21.99 25.20
N ARG A 298 -25.70 20.68 25.35
CA ARG A 298 -24.43 19.98 25.26
C ARG A 298 -24.31 19.46 23.83
N GLN A 299 -23.20 19.74 23.17
CA GLN A 299 -22.89 19.00 21.95
C GLN A 299 -22.51 17.57 22.39
N GLY A 300 -23.28 16.59 21.93
CA GLY A 300 -22.91 15.18 22.10
C GLY A 300 -21.65 14.85 21.30
N LYS A 301 -20.96 13.78 21.67
CA LYS A 301 -19.78 13.28 20.95
C LYS A 301 -20.09 11.91 20.35
N LEU A 302 -19.35 11.49 19.33
CA LEU A 302 -19.33 10.10 18.88
C LEU A 302 -18.14 9.35 19.49
N LEU A 303 -18.38 8.13 19.95
CA LEU A 303 -17.37 7.21 20.47
C LEU A 303 -17.18 6.04 19.53
N PRO A 304 -15.94 5.61 19.25
CA PRO A 304 -15.68 4.40 18.49
C PRO A 304 -16.11 3.15 19.27
N LEU A 305 -16.85 2.23 18.64
CA LEU A 305 -17.36 1.00 19.27
C LEU A 305 -16.41 -0.19 19.14
N ASN A 306 -15.80 -0.36 17.97
CA ASN A 306 -14.83 -1.41 17.71
C ASN A 306 -13.86 -0.90 16.66
N VAL A 307 -12.66 -0.58 17.13
CA VAL A 307 -11.66 0.07 16.33
C VAL A 307 -10.40 -0.77 16.38
N SER A 308 -9.96 -1.21 15.20
CA SER A 308 -8.55 -1.50 14.99
C SER A 308 -7.81 -0.19 15.21
N LYS A 309 -7.21 -0.02 16.39
CA LYS A 309 -6.62 1.26 16.81
C LYS A 309 -5.51 1.74 15.89
N ASP A 310 -4.90 0.84 15.12
CA ASP A 310 -3.60 1.13 14.49
C ASP A 310 -3.45 0.60 13.05
N ASP A 311 -4.45 -0.07 12.45
CA ASP A 311 -4.27 -0.69 11.12
C ASP A 311 -5.21 -0.08 10.04
N PRO A 312 -4.68 0.65 9.04
CA PRO A 312 -5.45 1.09 7.88
C PRO A 312 -5.89 -0.11 7.03
N GLY A 313 -6.85 0.10 6.12
CA GLY A 313 -7.32 -0.97 5.24
C GLY A 313 -8.63 -1.66 5.66
N HIS A 314 -9.34 -1.11 6.64
CA HIS A 314 -10.70 -1.54 6.96
C HIS A 314 -11.73 -0.89 6.03
N ARG A 315 -12.86 -1.59 5.87
CA ARG A 315 -14.00 -1.14 5.05
C ARG A 315 -15.23 -0.76 5.88
N ARG A 316 -15.25 -1.06 7.18
CA ARG A 316 -16.42 -0.89 8.05
C ARG A 316 -16.00 -0.28 9.37
N PHE A 317 -16.74 0.72 9.80
CA PHE A 317 -16.50 1.46 11.03
C PHE A 317 -17.82 1.66 11.76
N GLU A 318 -17.79 1.58 13.09
CA GLU A 318 -18.98 1.70 13.93
C GLU A 318 -18.72 2.71 15.05
N PHE A 319 -19.64 3.66 15.19
CA PHE A 319 -19.58 4.73 16.18
C PHE A 319 -20.88 4.74 17.00
N MET A 320 -20.77 5.02 18.29
CA MET A 320 -21.87 5.18 19.23
C MET A 320 -22.03 6.64 19.61
N VAL A 321 -23.26 7.10 19.78
CA VAL A 321 -23.52 8.42 20.36
C VAL A 321 -23.18 8.39 21.85
N ASP A 322 -22.29 9.27 22.29
CA ASP A 322 -21.86 9.44 23.67
C ASP A 322 -22.96 10.08 24.51
N GLY A 323 -23.11 9.60 25.74
CA GLY A 323 -24.02 10.19 26.71
C GLY A 323 -25.48 10.03 26.30
N CYS A 324 -26.04 8.86 26.56
CA CYS A 324 -27.48 8.68 26.46
C CYS A 324 -28.17 9.39 27.64
N ILE A 325 -28.30 10.71 27.53
CA ILE A 325 -28.90 11.56 28.55
C ILE A 325 -30.42 11.40 28.48
N SER A 326 -31.08 11.27 29.63
CA SER A 326 -32.55 11.27 29.71
C SER A 326 -33.09 12.56 29.10
N GLY A 327 -33.88 12.46 28.03
CA GLY A 327 -34.39 13.61 27.30
C GLY A 327 -34.74 13.29 25.85
N MET A 328 -34.81 14.34 25.04
CA MET A 328 -34.95 14.26 23.58
C MET A 328 -33.67 14.78 22.92
N ALA A 329 -33.23 14.10 21.86
CA ALA A 329 -32.09 14.50 21.07
C ALA A 329 -32.33 14.27 19.58
N ILE A 330 -32.04 15.27 18.76
CA ILE A 330 -31.94 15.09 17.30
C ILE A 330 -30.46 14.91 16.97
N VAL A 331 -30.14 13.78 16.35
CA VAL A 331 -28.77 13.44 15.95
C VAL A 331 -28.71 13.49 14.44
N THR A 332 -27.92 14.41 13.91
CA THR A 332 -27.55 14.46 12.50
C THR A 332 -26.06 14.19 12.36
N VAL A 333 -25.68 13.26 11.49
CA VAL A 333 -24.27 12.97 11.24
C VAL A 333 -24.00 13.02 9.75
N GLY A 334 -23.16 13.99 9.37
CA GLY A 334 -22.57 14.10 8.04
C GLY A 334 -21.14 13.57 8.00
N ILE A 335 -20.63 13.42 6.78
CA ILE A 335 -19.22 13.14 6.51
C ILE A 335 -18.69 14.32 5.71
N ASP A 336 -17.61 14.93 6.17
CA ASP A 336 -16.96 16.03 5.47
C ASP A 336 -16.44 15.56 4.10
N GLU A 337 -16.59 16.39 3.08
CA GLU A 337 -16.19 16.06 1.71
C GLU A 337 -14.66 15.98 1.61
N ASN A 338 -14.14 14.97 0.89
CA ASN A 338 -12.69 14.76 0.71
C ASN A 338 -11.88 14.49 1.98
N SER A 339 -12.51 14.40 3.15
CA SER A 339 -11.87 14.16 4.44
C SER A 339 -11.37 12.72 4.62
N ILE A 340 -11.90 11.77 3.83
CA ILE A 340 -11.57 10.34 3.87
C ILE A 340 -11.11 9.90 2.48
N THR A 341 -10.04 9.10 2.44
CA THR A 341 -9.43 8.62 1.20
C THR A 341 -9.38 7.09 1.15
N SER A 342 -9.74 6.53 -0.02
CA SER A 342 -9.56 5.11 -0.30
C SER A 342 -8.08 4.72 -0.30
N ILE A 343 -7.81 3.41 -0.18
CA ILE A 343 -6.48 2.82 -0.38
C ILE A 343 -5.88 3.12 -1.76
N HIS A 344 -6.72 3.49 -2.74
CA HIS A 344 -6.30 3.89 -4.08
C HIS A 344 -5.98 5.38 -4.19
N GLY A 345 -6.22 6.19 -3.15
CA GLY A 345 -6.02 7.64 -3.14
C GLY A 345 -7.21 8.44 -3.66
N THR A 346 -8.36 7.81 -3.94
CA THR A 346 -9.59 8.50 -4.36
C THR A 346 -10.34 9.02 -3.13
N PRO A 347 -10.68 10.32 -3.07
CA PRO A 347 -11.45 10.89 -1.98
C PRO A 347 -12.90 10.42 -2.00
N VAL A 348 -13.51 10.37 -0.81
CA VAL A 348 -14.95 10.12 -0.63
C VAL A 348 -15.76 11.27 -1.21
N SER A 349 -16.77 10.93 -2.02
CA SER A 349 -17.76 11.89 -2.51
C SER A 349 -18.74 12.29 -1.40
N LYS A 350 -19.38 13.44 -1.55
CA LYS A 350 -20.46 13.90 -0.65
C LYS A 350 -21.48 12.80 -0.36
N VAL A 351 -21.82 12.64 0.92
CA VAL A 351 -22.81 11.68 1.42
C VAL A 351 -23.92 12.48 2.07
N ASP A 352 -25.17 12.11 1.80
CA ASP A 352 -26.30 12.71 2.50
C ASP A 352 -26.22 12.39 4.00
N PRO A 353 -26.37 13.39 4.88
CA PRO A 353 -26.28 13.16 6.32
C PRO A 353 -27.43 12.27 6.79
N ILE A 354 -27.16 11.46 7.82
CA ILE A 354 -28.19 10.66 8.47
C ILE A 354 -28.74 11.40 9.68
N THR A 355 -30.07 11.53 9.77
CA THR A 355 -30.75 12.17 10.90
C THR A 355 -31.71 11.21 11.59
N PHE A 356 -31.64 11.11 12.91
CA PHE A 356 -32.58 10.34 13.72
C PHE A 356 -32.93 11.02 15.05
N LEU A 357 -34.13 10.72 15.56
CA LEU A 357 -34.60 11.19 16.88
C LEU A 357 -34.36 10.13 17.95
N PHE A 358 -33.78 10.58 19.04
CA PHE A 358 -33.78 9.85 20.30
C PHE A 358 -34.76 10.52 21.27
N ASP A 359 -35.65 9.73 21.86
CA ASP A 359 -36.58 10.21 22.89
C ASP A 359 -36.72 9.15 23.99
N SER A 360 -36.11 9.42 25.13
CA SER A 360 -36.24 8.56 26.32
C SER A 360 -37.43 8.94 27.20
N LEU A 361 -38.05 10.11 26.99
CA LEU A 361 -39.12 10.64 27.84
C LEU A 361 -40.44 9.91 27.61
N ARG A 362 -40.62 9.27 26.43
CA ARG A 362 -41.85 8.55 26.05
C ARG A 362 -43.10 9.38 26.36
N PRO A 363 -43.31 10.54 25.72
CA PRO A 363 -44.56 11.26 25.84
C PRO A 363 -45.69 10.34 25.38
N ALA A 364 -46.52 9.87 26.32
CA ALA A 364 -47.72 9.12 26.01
C ALA A 364 -48.82 10.15 25.72
N PRO A 365 -49.32 10.28 24.48
CA PRO A 365 -50.45 11.15 24.22
C PRO A 365 -51.66 10.60 24.96
N MET A 366 -52.10 11.32 25.99
CA MET A 366 -53.35 11.02 26.67
C MET A 366 -54.44 11.90 26.06
N LEU A 367 -55.40 11.27 25.38
CA LEU A 367 -56.58 11.97 24.87
C LEU A 367 -57.51 12.27 26.05
N ILE A 368 -57.61 13.55 26.42
CA ILE A 368 -58.53 14.02 27.45
C ILE A 368 -59.60 14.86 26.73
N THR A 369 -60.85 14.41 26.75
CA THR A 369 -61.99 15.23 26.33
C THR A 369 -62.40 16.13 27.51
N PRO A 370 -62.26 17.46 27.43
CA PRO A 370 -62.74 18.34 28.50
C PRO A 370 -64.26 18.26 28.61
N ARG A 371 -64.75 18.47 29.85
CA ARG A 371 -66.19 18.54 30.14
C ARG A 371 -66.78 19.73 29.39
N SER A 372 -67.92 19.54 28.73
CA SER A 372 -68.72 20.64 28.21
C SER A 372 -69.39 21.32 29.41
N ASP A 373 -68.79 22.39 29.92
CA ASP A 373 -69.33 23.19 31.03
C ASP A 373 -70.44 24.16 30.56
N TYR A 374 -71.30 23.71 29.66
CA TYR A 374 -72.56 24.38 29.36
C TYR A 374 -73.70 23.52 29.89
N LEU A 375 -73.98 23.65 31.19
CA LEU A 375 -75.31 23.69 31.81
C LEU A 375 -75.20 23.60 33.34
N MET A 376 -75.56 24.72 33.99
CA MET A 376 -76.14 24.86 35.35
C MET A 376 -75.24 25.32 36.53
N PRO A 377 -75.82 26.04 37.51
CA PRO A 377 -75.37 27.38 37.91
C PRO A 377 -74.58 27.44 39.22
N GLU A 378 -74.01 28.63 39.44
CA GLU A 378 -73.25 29.11 40.59
C GLU A 378 -73.88 28.77 41.96
N ILE A 379 -73.13 28.06 42.81
CA ILE A 379 -73.13 28.28 44.27
C ILE A 379 -71.67 28.22 44.76
N SER A 380 -71.41 29.09 45.72
CA SER A 380 -70.16 29.68 46.16
C SER A 380 -69.37 28.89 47.22
N THR A 381 -68.06 29.19 47.26
CA THR A 381 -67.01 28.99 48.31
C THR A 381 -66.02 27.80 48.17
N PRO A 382 -64.69 28.05 48.32
CA PRO A 382 -63.61 27.05 48.48
C PRO A 382 -63.17 26.95 49.98
N PRO A 383 -62.09 26.24 50.41
CA PRO A 383 -61.08 25.42 49.71
C PRO A 383 -60.75 24.06 50.39
N SER A 384 -60.02 23.18 49.68
CA SER A 384 -58.79 22.48 50.14
C SER A 384 -58.58 21.13 49.44
N ASP A 385 -57.37 21.00 48.90
CA ASP A 385 -56.46 19.85 48.78
C ASP A 385 -56.96 18.41 48.59
N PHE A 386 -56.12 17.69 47.85
CA PHE A 386 -56.08 16.24 47.62
C PHE A 386 -56.93 15.70 46.47
N LEU A 387 -56.20 15.30 45.42
CA LEU A 387 -56.60 14.38 44.35
C LEU A 387 -57.54 13.27 44.90
N GLY A 388 -58.83 13.40 44.61
CA GLY A 388 -59.86 12.38 44.85
C GLY A 388 -60.11 11.49 43.62
N PRO A 389 -60.73 10.31 43.78
CA PRO A 389 -60.69 9.20 42.81
C PRO A 389 -61.72 9.25 41.67
N ASP A 390 -62.34 10.39 41.39
CA ASP A 390 -63.39 10.49 40.37
C ASP A 390 -62.93 11.28 39.13
N VAL A 391 -62.06 10.66 38.32
CA VAL A 391 -61.87 11.08 36.92
C VAL A 391 -62.83 10.26 36.05
N ASN A 392 -64.07 10.73 35.91
CA ASN A 392 -65.04 10.11 35.01
C ASN A 392 -64.66 10.38 33.54
N PHE A 393 -64.01 9.40 32.91
CA PHE A 393 -63.70 9.41 31.49
C PHE A 393 -64.99 9.32 30.65
N LEU A 394 -65.26 10.31 29.80
CA LEU A 394 -66.29 10.18 28.76
C LEU A 394 -65.86 9.11 27.75
N ARG A 395 -66.62 8.01 27.67
CA ARG A 395 -66.45 6.97 26.65
C ARG A 395 -67.38 7.28 25.49
N THR A 396 -66.82 7.51 24.30
CA THR A 396 -67.62 7.55 23.07
C THR A 396 -67.96 6.13 22.60
N ARG A 397 -69.17 5.95 22.04
CA ARG A 397 -69.59 4.72 21.35
C ARG A 397 -69.43 4.82 19.84
N GLU A 398 -68.92 5.95 19.34
CA GLU A 398 -68.71 6.14 17.91
C GLU A 398 -67.67 5.16 17.40
N HIS A 399 -68.06 4.42 16.36
CA HIS A 399 -67.21 3.39 15.79
C HIS A 399 -66.05 3.98 14.98
N ASN A 400 -66.18 5.21 14.47
CA ASN A 400 -65.13 5.91 13.73
C ASN A 400 -64.90 7.29 14.36
N ILE A 401 -63.68 7.57 14.80
CA ILE A 401 -63.30 8.83 15.43
C ILE A 401 -62.17 9.45 14.60
N PHE A 402 -62.31 10.73 14.26
CA PHE A 402 -61.28 11.52 13.60
C PHE A 402 -60.72 12.56 14.57
N LEU A 403 -59.40 12.57 14.72
CA LEU A 403 -58.70 13.46 15.64
C LEU A 403 -57.68 14.27 14.85
N TRP A 404 -57.59 15.56 15.17
CA TRP A 404 -56.51 16.42 14.71
C TRP A 404 -55.67 16.81 15.92
N ILE A 405 -54.38 16.48 15.87
CA ILE A 405 -53.39 16.87 16.86
C ILE A 405 -52.58 18.01 16.27
N GLU A 406 -52.52 19.14 16.97
CA GLU A 406 -51.65 20.25 16.62
C GLU A 406 -50.44 20.26 17.56
N PHE A 407 -49.23 20.35 17.00
CA PHE A 407 -48.01 20.39 17.79
C PHE A 407 -47.67 21.85 18.10
N LYS A 408 -47.51 22.18 19.38
CA LYS A 408 -47.14 23.53 19.83
C LYS A 408 -45.78 23.98 19.30
N GLU A 409 -44.87 23.03 19.10
CA GLU A 409 -43.57 23.22 18.44
C GLU A 409 -43.42 22.15 17.35
N PRO A 410 -42.87 22.50 16.17
CA PRO A 410 -42.80 21.57 15.06
C PRO A 410 -41.80 20.44 15.35
N VAL A 411 -42.22 19.20 15.10
CA VAL A 411 -41.38 17.99 15.25
C VAL A 411 -41.03 17.51 13.84
N PHE A 412 -39.75 17.47 13.46
CA PHE A 412 -39.32 17.13 12.07
C PHE A 412 -39.96 18.00 10.96
N ASN A 413 -40.25 19.28 11.26
CA ASN A 413 -41.00 20.22 10.41
C ASN A 413 -42.50 19.87 10.22
N PHE A 414 -43.06 19.04 11.10
CA PHE A 414 -44.49 18.75 11.13
C PHE A 414 -45.22 19.66 12.11
N SER A 415 -46.35 20.23 11.70
CA SER A 415 -47.19 21.14 12.51
C SER A 415 -48.42 20.45 13.12
N GLY A 416 -48.84 19.31 12.57
CA GLY A 416 -49.96 18.56 13.11
C GLY A 416 -50.08 17.14 12.56
N SER A 417 -51.01 16.37 13.11
CA SER A 417 -51.30 14.99 12.71
C SER A 417 -52.80 14.71 12.72
N LYS A 418 -53.31 14.17 11.61
CA LYS A 418 -54.63 13.52 11.53
C LYS A 418 -54.53 12.08 12.00
N ILE A 419 -55.43 11.68 12.88
CA ILE A 419 -55.56 10.30 13.34
C ILE A 419 -56.99 9.84 13.07
N SER A 420 -57.14 8.63 12.54
CA SER A 420 -58.40 7.92 12.41
C SER A 420 -58.38 6.68 13.29
N ILE A 421 -59.35 6.59 14.20
CA ILE A 421 -59.55 5.45 15.10
C ILE A 421 -60.84 4.75 14.66
N LYS A 422 -60.80 3.43 14.45
CA LYS A 422 -62.00 2.61 14.20
C LYS A 422 -62.10 1.49 15.22
N GLY A 423 -63.26 1.32 15.84
CA GLY A 423 -63.48 0.28 16.85
C GLY A 423 -62.55 0.34 18.07
N GLY A 424 -61.95 1.51 18.34
CA GLY A 424 -60.94 1.69 19.38
C GLY A 424 -59.48 1.44 18.95
N GLU A 425 -59.24 1.01 17.70
CA GLU A 425 -57.91 0.83 17.15
C GLU A 425 -57.50 2.01 16.25
N LEU A 426 -56.24 2.43 16.31
CA LEU A 426 -55.69 3.45 15.42
C LEU A 426 -55.47 2.84 14.03
N VAL A 427 -56.25 3.27 13.04
CA VAL A 427 -56.27 2.70 11.68
C VAL A 427 -55.45 3.51 10.69
N ARG A 428 -55.36 4.83 10.87
CA ARG A 428 -54.60 5.70 9.97
C ARG A 428 -54.04 6.90 10.71
N GLN A 429 -52.78 7.23 10.46
CA GLN A 429 -52.16 8.47 10.89
C GLN A 429 -51.56 9.17 9.66
N VAL A 430 -51.93 10.43 9.45
CA VAL A 430 -51.41 11.30 8.39
C VAL A 430 -50.83 12.54 9.04
N ILE A 431 -49.68 13.01 8.56
CA ILE A 431 -48.96 14.12 9.19
C ILE A 431 -48.98 15.34 8.28
N SER A 432 -49.34 16.49 8.84
CA SER A 432 -49.33 17.78 8.15
C SER A 432 -47.98 18.45 8.35
N GLY A 433 -47.30 18.78 7.24
CA GLY A 433 -46.04 19.53 7.23
C GLY A 433 -46.24 20.99 6.84
N TYR A 434 -45.22 21.82 7.04
CA TYR A 434 -45.09 23.07 6.29
C TYR A 434 -44.81 22.74 4.81
N LEU A 435 -45.62 23.24 3.88
CA LEU A 435 -45.12 23.48 2.52
C LEU A 435 -44.05 24.57 2.64
N CYS A 436 -42.78 24.23 2.42
CA CYS A 436 -41.85 25.25 2.01
C CYS A 436 -42.30 25.76 0.64
N VAL A 437 -42.67 27.05 0.58
CA VAL A 437 -42.55 27.86 -0.63
C VAL A 437 -41.08 28.18 -0.85
#